data_AF-A0A3S7KX38-F1
#
_entry.id   AF-A0A3S7KX38-F1
#
_cell.length_a   1.000
_cell.length_b   1.000
_cell.length_c   1.000
_cell.angle_alpha   90.00
_cell.angle_beta   90.00
_cell.angle_gamma   90.00
#
_symmetry.space_group_name_H-M   'P 1'
#
loop_
_entity.id
_entity.type
_entity.pdbx_description
1 polymer ?
#
loop_
_entity_poly.entity_id
_entity_poly.type
_entity_poly.pdbx_seq_one_letter_code
_entity_poly.pdbx_strand_id
1 'polypeptide(L)'
;MLVVAGLLCADAHAAPADTLVLARKVNAQIVHRQMREEVDFFSRTFNDHARLPDDVPAACRAQLQEAVTAMYAAMVTHLKTGVEEPAYQHALEQRLAEVYSSEQLEAFLQRSAEADTAVLSKEVLSGPGLKAIQEAQQQKLLDGLDAESATDPALRSALRAAGAAKDACQQVQAEAE
;
A
#
# COMPACT_ATOMS: atom_id res chain seq x y z
N MET A 1 -40.60 38.54 -38.20
CA MET A 1 -39.32 38.10 -38.79
C MET A 1 -38.34 37.84 -37.64
N LEU A 2 -37.94 36.58 -37.51
CA LEU A 2 -36.81 35.97 -36.78
C LEU A 2 -36.31 36.63 -35.47
N VAL A 3 -36.67 36.00 -34.35
CA VAL A 3 -35.94 36.09 -33.07
C VAL A 3 -34.85 35.02 -33.10
N VAL A 4 -33.60 35.44 -32.98
CA VAL A 4 -32.41 34.59 -32.94
C VAL A 4 -32.40 33.81 -31.63
N ALA A 5 -32.53 32.48 -31.71
CA ALA A 5 -32.32 31.57 -30.60
C ALA A 5 -30.82 31.43 -30.33
N GLY A 6 -30.34 32.05 -29.26
CA GLY A 6 -29.02 31.78 -28.71
C GLY A 6 -28.99 30.38 -28.09
N LEU A 7 -28.37 29.42 -28.79
CA LEU A 7 -27.86 28.22 -28.15
C LEU A 7 -26.70 28.64 -27.24
N LEU A 8 -26.98 28.73 -25.94
CA LEU A 8 -25.93 28.72 -24.93
C LEU A 8 -25.42 27.28 -24.83
N CYS A 9 -24.20 27.05 -25.30
CA CYS A 9 -23.41 25.91 -24.87
C CYS A 9 -23.26 26.02 -23.36
N ALA A 10 -24.04 25.24 -22.62
CA ALA A 10 -23.80 25.03 -21.21
C ALA A 10 -22.54 24.16 -21.11
N ASP A 11 -21.41 24.78 -20.78
CA ASP A 11 -20.28 24.07 -20.19
C ASP A 11 -20.81 23.35 -18.96
N ALA A 12 -21.08 22.06 -19.09
CA ALA A 12 -21.51 21.21 -18.00
C ALA A 12 -20.30 20.98 -17.08
N HIS A 13 -19.97 21.98 -16.27
CA HIS A 13 -19.11 21.78 -15.11
C HIS A 13 -19.83 20.79 -14.19
N ALA A 14 -19.34 19.55 -14.16
CA ALA A 14 -19.80 18.53 -13.22
C ALA A 14 -19.70 19.09 -11.79
N ALA A 15 -20.69 18.80 -10.95
CA ALA A 15 -20.70 19.33 -9.59
C ALA A 15 -19.51 18.75 -8.80
N PRO A 16 -18.97 19.47 -7.80
CA PRO A 16 -17.86 18.98 -6.98
C PRO A 16 -18.15 17.64 -6.28
N ALA A 17 -19.42 17.33 -6.03
CA ALA A 17 -19.84 16.02 -5.52
C ALA A 17 -19.61 14.89 -6.54
N ASP A 18 -19.78 15.16 -7.84
CA ASP A 18 -19.58 14.19 -8.92
C ASP A 18 -18.09 13.89 -9.10
N THR A 19 -17.23 14.92 -8.99
CA THR A 19 -15.77 14.77 -9.07
C THR A 19 -15.23 13.91 -7.92
N LEU A 20 -15.72 14.09 -6.70
CA LEU A 20 -15.30 13.24 -5.57
C LEU A 20 -15.75 11.78 -5.75
N VAL A 21 -16.92 11.54 -6.33
CA VAL A 21 -17.37 10.17 -6.66
C VAL A 21 -16.45 9.53 -7.70
N LEU A 22 -16.03 10.27 -8.73
CA LEU A 22 -15.07 9.80 -9.72
C LEU A 22 -13.70 9.53 -9.11
N ALA A 23 -13.22 10.42 -8.24
CA ALA A 23 -11.95 10.27 -7.54
C ALA A 23 -11.91 9.00 -6.67
N ARG A 24 -13.00 8.70 -5.96
CA ARG A 24 -13.15 7.43 -5.21
C ARG A 24 -13.04 6.21 -6.11
N LYS A 25 -13.67 6.24 -7.28
CA LYS A 25 -13.57 5.14 -8.26
C LYS A 25 -12.14 5.00 -8.77
N VAL A 26 -11.48 6.10 -9.13
CA VAL A 26 -10.08 6.11 -9.60
C VAL A 26 -9.17 5.52 -8.53
N ASN A 27 -9.31 5.98 -7.28
CA ASN A 27 -8.56 5.44 -6.16
C ASN A 27 -8.79 3.92 -6.02
N ALA A 28 -10.05 3.48 -5.92
CA ALA A 28 -10.39 2.08 -5.70
C ALA A 28 -9.92 1.13 -6.82
N GLN A 29 -10.06 1.57 -8.08
CA GLN A 29 -9.80 0.71 -9.25
C GLN A 29 -8.34 0.74 -9.72
N ILE A 30 -7.59 1.79 -9.39
CA ILE A 30 -6.24 2.01 -9.91
C ILE A 30 -5.25 2.05 -8.76
N VAL A 31 -5.28 3.10 -7.93
CA VAL A 31 -4.23 3.34 -6.92
C VAL A 31 -4.29 2.30 -5.80
N HIS A 32 -5.43 2.18 -5.12
CA HIS A 32 -5.62 1.20 -4.06
C HIS A 32 -5.55 -0.25 -4.58
N ARG A 33 -6.03 -0.49 -5.81
CA ARG A 33 -5.86 -1.80 -6.45
C ARG A 33 -4.38 -2.16 -6.60
N GLN A 34 -3.57 -1.26 -7.17
CA GLN A 34 -2.13 -1.48 -7.33
C GLN A 34 -1.44 -1.78 -6.00
N MET A 35 -1.74 -1.00 -4.96
CA MET A 35 -1.12 -1.22 -3.64
C MET A 35 -1.49 -2.57 -3.03
N ARG A 36 -2.73 -3.04 -3.21
CA ARG A 36 -3.13 -4.39 -2.78
C ARG A 36 -2.40 -5.47 -3.58
N GLU A 37 -2.27 -5.28 -4.89
CA GLU A 37 -1.51 -6.19 -5.76
C GLU A 37 -0.03 -6.27 -5.34
N GLU A 38 0.59 -5.16 -4.92
CA GLU A 38 1.96 -5.13 -4.38
C GLU A 38 2.09 -5.86 -3.03
N VAL A 39 1.15 -5.64 -2.10
CA VAL A 39 1.15 -6.36 -0.81
C VAL A 39 0.94 -7.86 -1.02
N ASP A 40 0.04 -8.24 -1.92
CA ASP A 40 -0.19 -9.64 -2.28
C ASP A 40 1.04 -10.28 -2.94
N PHE A 41 1.74 -9.54 -3.80
CA PHE A 41 2.98 -9.99 -4.40
C PHE A 41 4.09 -10.21 -3.35
N PHE A 42 4.24 -9.28 -2.42
CA PHE A 42 5.18 -9.40 -1.30
C PHE A 42 4.88 -10.62 -0.44
N SER A 43 3.60 -10.82 -0.08
CA SER A 43 3.12 -11.97 0.71
C SER A 43 3.45 -13.32 0.04
N ARG A 44 3.21 -13.43 -1.28
CA ARG A 44 3.54 -14.65 -2.04
C ARG A 44 5.04 -14.89 -2.15
N THR A 45 5.80 -13.84 -2.48
CA THR A 45 7.26 -13.93 -2.62
C THR A 45 7.90 -14.41 -1.32
N PHE A 46 7.42 -13.92 -0.17
CA PHE A 46 7.85 -14.41 1.12
C PHE A 46 7.54 -15.90 1.30
N ASN A 47 6.30 -16.34 1.09
CA ASN A 47 5.94 -17.75 1.24
C ASN A 47 6.81 -18.69 0.38
N ASP A 48 7.21 -18.23 -0.81
CA ASP A 48 8.08 -19.00 -1.72
C ASP A 48 9.55 -18.99 -1.27
N HIS A 49 10.00 -17.96 -0.54
CA HIS A 49 11.42 -17.70 -0.20
C HIS A 49 11.70 -17.65 1.31
N ALA A 50 10.77 -18.05 2.17
CA ALA A 50 10.88 -18.04 3.64
C ALA A 50 11.93 -19.03 4.19
N ARG A 51 12.89 -19.47 3.38
CA ARG A 51 13.95 -20.38 3.81
C ARG A 51 15.01 -19.61 4.59
N LEU A 52 15.36 -20.15 5.75
CA LEU A 52 16.54 -19.69 6.47
C LEU A 52 17.82 -19.97 5.68
N PRO A 53 18.87 -19.16 5.89
CA PRO A 53 20.21 -19.44 5.38
C PRO A 53 20.72 -20.84 5.78
N ASP A 54 21.53 -21.46 4.92
CA ASP A 54 22.03 -22.82 5.12
C ASP A 54 22.98 -22.94 6.32
N ASP A 55 23.64 -21.84 6.69
CA ASP A 55 24.57 -21.71 7.81
C ASP A 55 23.88 -21.58 9.18
N VAL A 56 22.54 -21.52 9.22
CA VAL A 56 21.79 -21.57 10.49
C VAL A 56 21.99 -22.93 11.16
N PRO A 57 22.51 -22.98 12.42
CA PRO A 57 22.71 -24.22 13.16
C PRO A 57 21.44 -25.05 13.29
N ALA A 58 21.56 -26.37 13.12
CA ALA A 58 20.44 -27.30 13.22
C ALA A 58 19.69 -27.20 14.56
N ALA A 59 20.42 -26.90 15.64
CA ALA A 59 19.88 -26.77 16.99
C ALA A 59 18.86 -25.62 17.15
N CYS A 60 18.98 -24.52 16.38
CA CYS A 60 18.07 -23.37 16.46
C CYS A 60 17.19 -23.19 15.21
N ARG A 61 17.41 -23.96 14.14
CA ARG A 61 16.72 -23.80 12.86
C ARG A 61 15.19 -23.79 12.97
N ALA A 62 14.60 -24.71 13.72
CA ALA A 62 13.14 -24.81 13.85
C ALA A 62 12.53 -23.57 14.54
N GLN A 63 13.12 -23.16 15.67
CA GLN A 63 12.65 -21.99 16.43
C GLN A 63 12.82 -20.70 15.63
N LEU A 64 13.96 -20.53 14.95
CA LEU A 64 14.21 -19.37 14.12
C LEU A 64 13.25 -19.32 12.92
N GLN A 65 12.94 -20.46 12.32
CA GLN A 65 12.01 -20.56 11.18
C GLN A 65 10.60 -20.15 11.60
N GLU A 66 10.13 -20.64 12.75
CA GLU A 66 8.82 -20.29 13.30
C GLU A 66 8.73 -18.79 13.60
N ALA A 67 9.72 -18.23 14.29
CA ALA A 67 9.72 -16.82 14.68
C ALA A 67 9.79 -15.89 13.47
N VAL A 68 10.62 -16.21 12.47
CA VAL A 68 10.70 -15.44 11.21
C VAL A 68 9.37 -15.52 10.45
N THR A 69 8.78 -16.71 10.35
CA THR A 69 7.48 -16.89 9.67
C THR A 69 6.38 -16.05 10.33
N ALA A 70 6.31 -16.05 11.66
CA ALA A 70 5.36 -15.25 12.41
C ALA A 70 5.59 -13.74 12.23
N MET A 71 6.86 -13.29 12.25
CA MET A 71 7.24 -11.90 12.00
C MET A 71 6.76 -11.43 10.63
N TYR A 72 7.05 -12.18 9.57
CA TYR A 72 6.62 -11.80 8.21
C TYR A 72 5.10 -11.79 8.07
N ALA A 73 4.38 -12.75 8.64
CA ALA A 73 2.92 -12.75 8.64
C ALA A 73 2.35 -11.47 9.31
N ALA A 74 2.97 -11.04 10.41
CA ALA A 74 2.58 -9.80 11.08
C ALA A 74 2.93 -8.56 10.24
N MET A 75 4.10 -8.54 9.58
CA MET A 75 4.49 -7.45 8.67
C MET A 75 3.52 -7.32 7.48
N VAL A 76 3.13 -8.44 6.86
CA VAL A 76 2.13 -8.43 5.76
C VAL A 76 0.80 -7.87 6.24
N THR A 77 0.36 -8.28 7.44
CA THR A 77 -0.88 -7.77 8.05
C THR A 77 -0.81 -6.26 8.31
N HIS A 78 0.34 -5.78 8.80
CA HIS A 78 0.60 -4.35 9.01
C HIS A 78 0.54 -3.57 7.70
N LEU A 79 1.23 -4.03 6.66
CA LEU A 79 1.19 -3.41 5.33
C LEU A 79 -0.24 -3.36 4.78
N LYS A 80 -0.97 -4.48 4.85
CA LYS A 80 -2.36 -4.55 4.40
C LYS A 80 -3.23 -3.53 5.14
N THR A 81 -3.09 -3.44 6.46
CA THR A 81 -3.87 -2.53 7.30
C THR A 81 -3.57 -1.07 6.96
N GLY A 82 -2.31 -0.72 6.71
CA GLY A 82 -1.95 0.64 6.29
C GLY A 82 -2.44 0.99 4.89
N VAL A 83 -2.46 0.03 3.96
CA VAL A 83 -3.07 0.23 2.64
C VAL A 83 -4.59 0.43 2.78
N GLU A 84 -5.25 -0.30 3.68
CA GLU A 84 -6.70 -0.21 3.91
C GLU A 84 -7.11 0.94 4.85
N GLU A 85 -6.16 1.74 5.36
CA GLU A 85 -6.42 2.78 6.35
C GLU A 85 -7.40 3.85 5.82
N PRO A 86 -8.58 4.03 6.45
CA PRO A 86 -9.61 4.94 5.92
C PRO A 86 -9.16 6.39 5.80
N ALA A 87 -8.36 6.89 6.76
CA ALA A 87 -7.85 8.26 6.73
C ALA A 87 -6.92 8.49 5.53
N TYR A 88 -6.07 7.52 5.23
CA TYR A 88 -5.18 7.54 4.06
C TYR A 88 -5.98 7.50 2.75
N GLN A 89 -6.94 6.58 2.66
CA GLN A 89 -7.80 6.45 1.47
C GLN A 89 -8.58 7.75 1.21
N HIS A 90 -9.18 8.33 2.24
CA HIS A 90 -9.92 9.59 2.10
C HIS A 90 -9.03 10.78 1.72
N ALA A 91 -7.82 10.87 2.26
CA ALA A 91 -6.88 11.92 1.90
C ALA A 91 -6.50 11.85 0.41
N LEU A 92 -6.24 10.66 -0.12
CA LEU A 92 -5.99 10.46 -1.55
C LEU A 92 -7.22 10.81 -2.40
N GLU A 93 -8.41 10.37 -2.02
CA GLU A 93 -9.65 10.63 -2.75
C GLU A 93 -9.96 12.13 -2.85
N GLN A 94 -9.82 12.84 -1.74
CA GLN A 94 -9.98 14.29 -1.70
C GLN A 94 -8.96 14.97 -2.61
N ARG A 95 -7.69 14.56 -2.50
CA ARG A 95 -6.64 15.16 -3.31
C ARG A 95 -6.82 14.90 -4.81
N LEU A 96 -7.26 13.70 -5.19
CA LEU A 96 -7.60 13.35 -6.57
C LEU A 96 -8.71 14.25 -7.11
N ALA A 97 -9.75 14.50 -6.32
CA ALA A 97 -10.86 15.37 -6.71
C ALA A 97 -10.45 16.85 -6.83
N GLU A 98 -9.43 17.28 -6.09
CA GLU A 98 -8.89 18.65 -6.18
C GLU A 98 -7.97 18.86 -7.39
N VAL A 99 -7.17 17.85 -7.75
CA VAL A 99 -6.10 18.02 -8.74
C VAL A 99 -6.50 17.66 -10.16
N TYR A 100 -7.52 16.83 -10.33
CA TYR A 100 -7.99 16.37 -11.63
C TYR A 100 -9.42 16.84 -11.89
N SER A 101 -9.67 17.24 -13.13
CA SER A 101 -11.03 17.46 -13.61
C SER A 101 -11.80 16.14 -13.70
N SER A 102 -13.14 16.22 -13.71
CA SER A 102 -13.99 15.04 -13.92
C SER A 102 -13.67 14.30 -15.22
N GLU A 103 -13.37 15.02 -16.31
CA GLU A 103 -12.99 14.45 -17.61
C GLU A 103 -11.69 13.62 -17.51
N GLN A 104 -10.69 14.13 -16.78
CA GLN A 104 -9.44 13.40 -16.56
C GLN A 104 -9.66 12.15 -15.69
N LEU A 105 -10.47 12.26 -14.64
CA LEU A 105 -10.80 11.12 -13.78
C LEU A 105 -11.56 10.03 -14.58
N GLU A 106 -12.50 10.42 -15.43
CA GLU A 106 -13.19 9.49 -16.35
C GLU A 106 -12.23 8.85 -17.34
N ALA A 107 -11.29 9.61 -17.91
CA ALA A 107 -10.28 9.07 -18.81
C ALA A 107 -9.38 8.03 -18.13
N PHE A 108 -8.99 8.24 -16.87
CA PHE A 108 -8.29 7.22 -16.09
C PHE A 108 -9.14 5.96 -15.89
N LEU A 109 -10.43 6.12 -15.56
CA LEU A 109 -11.34 4.99 -15.37
C LEU A 109 -11.57 4.19 -16.67
N GLN A 110 -11.66 4.86 -17.82
CA GLN A 110 -11.80 4.17 -19.11
C GLN A 110 -10.57 3.31 -19.41
N ARG A 111 -9.38 3.76 -19.02
CA ARG A 111 -8.12 3.05 -19.21
C ARG A 111 -7.89 1.92 -18.21
N SER A 112 -8.60 1.90 -17.08
CA SER A 112 -8.36 0.93 -15.98
C SER A 112 -8.66 -0.53 -16.35
N ALA A 113 -9.43 -0.77 -17.42
CA ALA A 113 -9.77 -2.10 -17.90
C ALA A 113 -8.70 -2.73 -18.81
N GLU A 114 -7.88 -1.89 -19.47
CA GLU A 114 -6.98 -2.33 -20.56
C GLU A 114 -5.51 -2.04 -20.27
N ALA A 115 -5.21 -1.03 -19.43
CA ALA A 115 -3.85 -0.65 -19.10
C ALA A 115 -3.29 -1.47 -17.93
N ASP A 116 -1.95 -1.57 -17.89
CA ASP A 116 -1.23 -2.06 -16.73
C ASP A 116 -1.52 -1.18 -15.50
N THR A 117 -2.01 -1.79 -14.41
CA THR A 117 -2.43 -1.08 -13.20
C THR A 117 -1.29 -0.26 -12.58
N ALA A 118 -0.05 -0.77 -12.62
CA ALA A 118 1.10 -0.10 -12.02
C ALA A 118 1.50 1.14 -12.81
N VAL A 119 1.50 1.04 -14.14
CA VAL A 119 1.75 2.18 -15.04
C VAL A 119 0.68 3.24 -14.85
N LEU A 120 -0.60 2.84 -14.84
CA LEU A 120 -1.72 3.77 -14.69
C LEU A 120 -1.75 4.41 -13.29
N SER A 121 -1.46 3.64 -12.25
CA SER A 121 -1.33 4.16 -10.87
C SER A 121 -0.24 5.23 -10.78
N LYS A 122 0.93 4.98 -11.36
CA LYS A 122 2.02 5.97 -11.41
C LYS A 122 1.61 7.25 -12.14
N GLU A 123 0.85 7.12 -13.22
CA GLU A 123 0.33 8.29 -13.95
C GLU A 123 -0.66 9.08 -13.11
N VAL A 124 -1.61 8.42 -12.44
CA VAL A 124 -2.55 9.05 -11.51
C VAL A 124 -1.80 9.75 -10.35
N LEU A 125 -0.75 9.12 -9.82
CA LEU A 125 0.04 9.67 -8.71
C LEU A 125 0.97 10.81 -9.12
N SER A 126 1.14 11.06 -10.42
CA SER A 126 1.92 12.20 -10.93
C SER A 126 1.23 13.55 -10.70
N GLY A 127 -0.07 13.54 -10.35
CA GLY A 127 -0.81 14.73 -9.99
C GLY A 127 -0.23 15.42 -8.74
N PRO A 128 -0.31 16.77 -8.64
CA PRO A 128 0.34 17.52 -7.58
C PRO A 128 -0.01 17.04 -6.16
N GLY A 129 1.00 16.61 -5.39
CA GLY A 129 0.84 16.23 -3.97
C GLY A 129 0.27 14.82 -3.72
N LEU A 130 -0.18 14.09 -4.75
CA LEU A 130 -0.68 12.71 -4.58
C LEU A 130 0.43 11.75 -4.17
N LYS A 131 1.59 11.84 -4.84
CA LYS A 131 2.78 11.06 -4.48
C LYS A 131 3.22 11.30 -3.04
N ALA A 132 3.17 12.55 -2.57
CA ALA A 132 3.57 12.88 -1.20
C ALA A 132 2.66 12.23 -0.15
N ILE A 133 1.35 12.13 -0.40
CA ILE A 133 0.40 11.43 0.47
C ILE A 133 0.75 9.94 0.54
N GLN A 134 1.02 9.31 -0.61
CA GLN A 134 1.43 7.91 -0.65
C GLN A 134 2.77 7.67 0.06
N GLU A 135 3.78 8.51 -0.19
CA GLU A 135 5.10 8.41 0.43
C GLU A 135 5.01 8.60 1.95
N ALA A 136 4.18 9.53 2.43
CA ALA A 136 3.95 9.70 3.87
C ALA A 136 3.33 8.45 4.51
N GLN A 137 2.36 7.82 3.84
CA GLN A 137 1.78 6.57 4.33
C GLN A 137 2.78 5.41 4.29
N GLN A 138 3.59 5.32 3.23
CA GLN A 138 4.65 4.33 3.14
C GLN A 138 5.67 4.53 4.27
N GLN A 139 6.08 5.76 4.55
CA GLN A 139 7.00 6.06 5.64
C GLN A 139 6.40 5.65 6.99
N LYS A 140 5.14 5.99 7.26
CA LYS A 140 4.42 5.57 8.47
C LYS A 140 4.41 4.03 8.63
N LEU A 141 4.19 3.31 7.53
CA LEU A 141 4.23 1.85 7.54
C LEU A 141 5.63 1.34 7.86
N LEU A 142 6.67 1.88 7.24
CA LEU A 142 8.06 1.49 7.47
C LEU A 142 8.53 1.82 8.90
N ASP A 143 8.17 2.99 9.41
CA ASP A 143 8.46 3.40 10.79
C ASP A 143 7.82 2.44 11.79
N GLY A 144 6.68 1.82 11.45
CA GLY A 144 6.02 0.81 12.29
C GLY A 144 6.68 -0.58 12.28
N LEU A 145 7.70 -0.82 11.45
CA LEU A 145 8.39 -2.12 11.34
C LEU A 145 9.53 -2.30 12.35
N ASP A 146 9.78 -1.32 13.22
CA ASP A 146 10.68 -1.46 14.35
C ASP A 146 9.91 -1.85 15.63
N ALA A 147 10.50 -2.70 16.47
CA ALA A 147 9.81 -3.24 17.64
C ALA A 147 9.53 -2.19 18.73
N GLU A 148 10.28 -1.08 18.76
CA GLU A 148 10.10 -0.04 19.77
C GLU A 148 9.14 1.05 19.29
N SER A 149 8.96 1.21 17.98
CA SER A 149 8.00 2.13 17.36
C SER A 149 6.68 1.47 16.92
N ALA A 150 6.64 0.13 16.78
CA ALA A 150 5.46 -0.60 16.32
C ALA A 150 4.25 -0.34 17.23
N THR A 151 3.23 0.31 16.70
CA THR A 151 1.98 0.60 17.44
C THR A 151 1.07 -0.62 17.54
N ASP A 152 1.11 -1.52 16.56
CA ASP A 152 0.40 -2.79 16.56
C ASP A 152 1.05 -3.79 17.54
N PRO A 153 0.32 -4.29 18.57
CA PRO A 153 0.87 -5.23 19.54
C PRO A 153 1.29 -6.59 18.97
N ALA A 154 0.60 -7.09 17.95
CA ALA A 154 0.90 -8.36 17.31
C ALA A 154 2.19 -8.25 16.49
N LEU A 155 2.34 -7.17 15.71
CA LEU A 155 3.59 -6.87 15.00
C LEU A 155 4.76 -6.73 15.98
N ARG A 156 4.57 -5.95 17.04
CA ARG A 156 5.59 -5.76 18.07
C ARG A 156 6.04 -7.08 18.70
N SER A 157 5.08 -7.93 19.05
CA SER A 157 5.36 -9.24 19.62
C SER A 157 6.16 -10.11 18.66
N ALA A 158 5.76 -10.15 17.39
CA ALA A 158 6.41 -10.98 16.39
C ALA A 158 7.84 -10.50 16.07
N LEU A 159 8.06 -9.18 15.97
CA LEU A 159 9.39 -8.59 15.81
C LEU A 159 10.33 -8.94 16.97
N ARG A 160 9.84 -8.84 18.22
CA ARG A 160 10.62 -9.21 19.42
C ARG A 160 10.92 -10.70 19.47
N ALA A 161 9.95 -11.54 19.13
CA ALA A 161 10.14 -12.99 19.10
C ALA A 161 11.20 -13.41 18.06
N ALA A 162 11.17 -12.81 16.87
CA ALA A 162 12.18 -13.04 15.84
C ALA A 162 13.57 -12.54 16.27
N GLY A 163 13.66 -11.35 16.89
CA GLY A 163 14.90 -10.85 17.47
C GLY A 163 15.48 -11.80 18.53
N ALA A 164 14.66 -12.23 19.49
CA ALA A 164 15.08 -13.15 20.54
C ALA A 164 15.50 -14.52 19.99
N ALA A 165 14.79 -15.06 19.00
CA ALA A 165 15.16 -16.33 18.36
C ALA A 165 16.49 -16.22 17.60
N LYS A 166 16.75 -15.08 16.95
CA LYS A 166 18.03 -14.79 16.29
C LYS A 166 19.17 -14.72 17.32
N ASP A 167 18.99 -13.95 18.40
CA ASP A 167 20.01 -13.79 19.44
C ASP A 167 20.36 -15.13 20.10
N ALA A 168 19.36 -15.95 20.41
CA ALA A 168 19.56 -17.29 20.96
C ALA A 168 20.34 -18.20 19.98
N CYS A 169 20.04 -18.13 18.68
CA CYS A 169 20.73 -18.91 17.66
C CYS A 169 22.19 -18.46 17.48
N GLN A 170 22.46 -17.16 17.59
CA GLN A 170 23.83 -16.62 17.56
C GLN A 170 24.65 -17.03 18.78
N GLN A 171 24.04 -17.12 19.96
CA GLN A 171 24.71 -17.64 21.16
C GLN A 171 25.10 -19.11 20.97
N VAL A 172 24.19 -19.94 20.46
CA VAL A 172 24.48 -21.35 20.15
C VAL A 172 25.63 -21.49 19.14
N GLN A 173 25.69 -20.60 18.15
CA GLN A 173 26.78 -20.60 17.17
C GLN A 173 28.12 -20.23 17.83
N ALA A 174 28.16 -19.19 18.66
CA ALA A 174 29.37 -18.75 19.35
C ALA A 174 29.89 -19.77 20.38
N GLU A 175 29.01 -20.56 21.00
CA GLU A 175 29.40 -21.65 21.91
C GLU A 175 29.92 -22.90 21.20
N ALA A 176 29.68 -23.02 19.89
CA ALA A 176 30.12 -24.15 19.07
C ALA A 176 31.47 -23.90 18.36
N GLU A 177 32.03 -22.69 18.45
CA GLU A 177 33.35 -22.27 17.94
C GLU A 177 34.45 -22.37 19.00
#